data_AF-A0A7D5E2C0-F1
#
_entry.id   AF-A0A7D5E2C0-F1
#
_cell.length_a   1.000
_cell.length_b   1.000
_cell.length_c   1.000
_cell.angle_alpha   90.00
_cell.angle_beta   90.00
_cell.angle_gamma   90.00
#
_symmetry.space_group_name_H-M   'P 1'
#
loop_
_entity.id
_entity.type
_entity.pdbx_description
1 polymer ?
#
loop_
_entity_poly.entity_id
_entity_poly.type
_entity_poly.pdbx_seq_one_letter_code
_entity_poly.pdbx_strand_id
1 'polypeptide(L)'
;MRIRTDGDYAYRKDVIEDAADFWGVNKTDAIVKSCDLAGRLVPQLEEALQEADIRPSEAEKITRSASKPASSFIRHPDCGVSFCQTYRSN
;
A
#
# COMPACT_ATOMS: atom_id res chain seq x y z
N MET A 1 -7.87 -15.24 -14.27
CA MET A 1 -8.10 -13.78 -14.21
C MET A 1 -7.07 -13.08 -15.08
N ARG A 2 -7.45 -12.02 -15.82
CA ARG A 2 -6.53 -11.21 -16.63
C ARG A 2 -6.64 -9.74 -16.21
N ILE A 3 -5.52 -9.11 -15.88
CA ILE A 3 -5.46 -7.68 -15.55
C ILE A 3 -5.07 -6.92 -16.81
N ARG A 4 -5.87 -5.92 -17.20
CA ARG A 4 -5.53 -4.98 -18.27
C ARG A 4 -4.53 -3.95 -17.77
N THR A 5 -3.49 -3.72 -18.55
CA THR A 5 -2.40 -2.76 -18.25
C THR A 5 -2.14 -1.82 -19.44
N ASP A 6 -3.13 -1.66 -20.31
CA ASP A 6 -3.10 -0.82 -21.51
C ASP A 6 -3.98 0.43 -21.33
N GLY A 7 -3.70 1.49 -22.10
CA GLY A 7 -4.44 2.76 -22.04
C GLY A 7 -4.42 3.38 -20.64
N ASP A 8 -5.60 3.76 -20.14
CA ASP A 8 -5.80 4.33 -18.80
C ASP A 8 -5.40 3.39 -17.65
N TYR A 9 -5.13 2.11 -17.96
CA TYR A 9 -4.69 1.11 -16.98
C TYR A 9 -3.18 0.88 -16.98
N ALA A 10 -2.41 1.66 -17.74
CA ALA A 10 -0.95 1.54 -17.81
C ALA A 10 -0.27 1.51 -16.43
N TYR A 11 -0.75 2.37 -15.50
CA TYR A 11 -0.22 2.46 -14.13
C TYR A 11 -0.25 1.13 -13.36
N ARG A 12 -1.17 0.22 -13.71
CA ARG A 12 -1.26 -1.09 -13.03
C ARG A 12 -0.02 -1.93 -13.27
N LYS A 13 0.62 -1.77 -14.43
CA LYS A 13 1.86 -2.48 -14.74
C LYS A 13 2.93 -2.11 -13.74
N ASP A 14 3.13 -0.81 -13.52
CA ASP A 14 4.15 -0.27 -12.64
C ASP A 14 3.89 -0.72 -11.20
N VAL A 15 2.64 -0.63 -10.72
CA VAL A 15 2.24 -1.12 -9.38
C VAL A 15 2.50 -2.62 -9.21
N ILE A 16 2.26 -3.43 -10.25
CA ILE A 16 2.51 -4.88 -10.21
C ILE A 16 4.01 -5.18 -10.23
N GLU A 17 4.80 -4.41 -10.98
CA GLU A 17 6.26 -4.51 -11.02
C GLU A 17 6.87 -4.14 -9.67
N ASP A 18 6.44 -3.03 -9.09
CA ASP A 18 6.84 -2.62 -7.73
C ASP A 18 6.53 -3.70 -6.69
N ALA A 19 5.34 -4.31 -6.77
CA ALA A 19 4.96 -5.40 -5.87
C ALA A 19 5.84 -6.65 -6.08
N ALA A 20 6.17 -6.98 -7.33
CA ALA A 20 7.06 -8.10 -7.65
C ALA A 20 8.46 -7.88 -7.05
N ASP A 21 8.99 -6.68 -7.19
CA ASP A 21 10.29 -6.28 -6.62
C ASP A 21 10.26 -6.27 -5.10
N PHE A 22 9.15 -5.81 -4.48
CA PHE A 22 8.97 -5.87 -3.02
C PHE A 22 9.07 -7.29 -2.48
N TRP A 23 8.33 -8.21 -3.10
CA TRP A 23 8.21 -9.58 -2.64
C TRP A 23 9.35 -10.47 -3.13
N GLY A 24 10.16 -10.01 -4.08
CA GLY A 24 11.22 -10.79 -4.73
C GLY A 24 10.68 -12.00 -5.50
N VAL A 25 9.48 -11.90 -6.08
CA VAL A 25 8.80 -13.01 -6.79
C VAL A 25 8.23 -12.55 -8.14
N ASN A 26 7.73 -13.49 -8.94
CA ASN A 26 7.06 -13.14 -10.19
C ASN A 26 5.77 -12.32 -9.92
N LYS A 27 5.30 -11.64 -10.98
CA LYS A 27 4.14 -10.74 -10.94
C LYS A 27 2.86 -11.39 -10.44
N THR A 28 2.62 -12.66 -10.79
CA THR A 28 1.41 -13.39 -10.36
C THR A 28 1.45 -13.65 -8.86
N ASP A 29 2.56 -14.17 -8.35
CA ASP A 29 2.73 -14.45 -6.93
C ASP A 29 2.71 -13.16 -6.10
N ALA A 30 3.28 -12.07 -6.63
CA ALA A 30 3.26 -10.77 -6.00
C ALA A 30 1.84 -10.23 -5.80
N ILE A 31 0.95 -10.42 -6.80
CA ILE A 31 -0.46 -10.05 -6.68
C ILE A 31 -1.14 -10.90 -5.62
N VAL A 32 -0.96 -12.22 -5.66
CA VAL A 32 -1.59 -13.14 -4.69
C VAL A 32 -1.16 -12.80 -3.26
N LYS A 33 0.15 -12.64 -3.02
CA LYS A 33 0.69 -12.27 -1.71
C LYS A 33 0.20 -10.92 -1.22
N SER A 34 0.15 -9.93 -2.11
CA SER A 34 -0.34 -8.58 -1.75
C SER A 34 -1.82 -8.58 -1.38
N CYS A 35 -2.65 -9.29 -2.14
CA CYS A 35 -4.08 -9.41 -1.84
C CYS A 35 -4.34 -10.22 -0.57
N ASP A 36 -3.61 -11.32 -0.36
CA ASP A 36 -3.69 -12.11 0.88
C ASP A 36 -3.27 -11.29 2.11
N LEU A 37 -2.14 -10.57 2.01
CA LEU A 37 -1.67 -9.68 3.07
C LEU A 37 -2.72 -8.61 3.40
N ALA A 38 -3.26 -7.92 2.39
CA ALA A 38 -4.27 -6.88 2.61
C ALA A 38 -5.53 -7.43 3.30
N GLY A 39 -5.99 -8.62 2.89
CA GLY A 39 -7.15 -9.28 3.51
C GLY A 39 -6.91 -9.66 4.98
N ARG A 40 -5.67 -10.00 5.36
CA ARG A 40 -5.31 -10.32 6.75
C ARG A 40 -5.03 -9.08 7.59
N LEU A 41 -4.32 -8.10 7.03
CA LEU A 41 -3.76 -6.98 7.78
C LEU A 41 -4.80 -5.89 8.10
N VAL A 42 -5.75 -5.63 7.20
CA VAL A 42 -6.77 -4.59 7.44
C VAL A 42 -7.64 -4.89 8.65
N PRO A 43 -8.25 -6.10 8.80
CA PRO A 43 -9.04 -6.41 9.99
C PRO A 43 -8.21 -6.42 11.28
N GLN A 44 -6.98 -6.93 11.22
CA GLN A 44 -6.07 -6.95 12.38
C GLN A 44 -5.67 -5.52 12.81
N LEU A 45 -5.48 -4.62 11.86
CA LEU A 45 -5.20 -3.21 12.16
C LEU A 45 -6.42 -2.54 12.78
N GLU A 46 -7.63 -2.81 12.27
CA GLU A 46 -8.87 -2.29 12.85
C GLU A 46 -9.09 -2.78 14.28
N GLU A 47 -8.90 -4.07 14.55
CA GLU A 47 -8.99 -4.68 15.88
C GLU A 47 -7.93 -4.09 16.82
N ALA A 48 -6.66 -4.01 16.39
CA ALA A 48 -5.59 -3.43 17.18
C ALA A 48 -5.84 -1.95 17.52
N LEU A 49 -6.42 -1.17 16.60
CA LEU A 49 -6.78 0.22 16.86
C LEU A 49 -7.97 0.37 17.83
N GLN A 50 -8.87 -0.61 17.87
CA GLN A 50 -10.00 -0.64 18.81
C GLN A 50 -9.57 -1.04 20.22
N GLU A 51 -8.65 -2.00 20.35
CA GLU A 51 -8.13 -2.48 21.63
C GLU A 51 -7.06 -1.57 22.23
N ALA A 52 -6.31 -0.85 21.39
CA ALA A 52 -5.26 0.01 21.89
C ALA A 52 -5.84 1.22 22.63
N ASP A 53 -5.25 1.54 23.79
CA ASP A 53 -5.49 2.80 24.51
C ASP A 53 -4.79 3.97 23.80
N ILE A 54 -5.17 4.18 22.54
CA ILE A 54 -4.68 5.26 21.69
C ILE A 54 -5.66 6.42 21.76
N ARG A 55 -5.12 7.64 21.75
CA ARG A 55 -5.97 8.82 21.65
C ARG A 55 -6.70 8.78 20.29
N PRO A 56 -7.98 9.17 20.23
CA PRO A 56 -8.74 9.15 18.98
C PRO A 56 -8.07 9.91 17.82
N SER A 57 -7.34 10.99 18.13
CA SER A 57 -6.60 11.79 17.14
C SER A 57 -5.37 11.09 16.56
N GLU A 58 -4.81 10.10 17.26
CA GLU A 58 -3.69 9.27 16.79
C GLU A 58 -4.20 8.09 15.97
N ALA A 59 -5.31 7.47 16.39
CA ALA A 59 -6.03 6.47 15.60
C ALA A 59 -6.39 7.05 14.22
N GLU A 60 -6.98 8.25 14.18
CA GLU A 60 -7.37 8.90 12.93
C GLU A 60 -6.16 9.20 12.01
N LYS A 61 -4.99 9.54 12.58
CA LYS A 61 -3.76 9.74 11.79
C LYS A 61 -3.26 8.43 11.19
N ILE A 62 -3.27 7.35 11.96
CA ILE A 62 -2.83 6.03 11.51
C ILE A 62 -3.77 5.50 10.43
N THR A 63 -5.08 5.54 10.66
CA THR A 63 -6.09 5.12 9.68
C THR A 63 -5.97 5.93 8.39
N ARG A 64 -5.90 7.28 8.49
CA ARG A 64 -5.73 8.15 7.31
C ARG A 64 -4.45 7.85 6.54
N SER A 65 -3.37 7.49 7.23
CA SER A 65 -2.11 7.10 6.59
C SER A 65 -2.25 5.76 5.86
N ALA A 66 -2.87 4.77 6.51
CA ALA A 66 -3.10 3.44 5.97
C ALA A 66 -4.10 3.41 4.79
N SER A 67 -5.06 4.35 4.76
CA SER A 67 -6.04 4.46 3.67
C SER A 67 -5.52 5.19 2.42
N LYS A 68 -4.29 5.71 2.42
CA LYS A 68 -3.72 6.35 1.23
C LYS A 68 -3.45 5.31 0.15
N PRO A 69 -3.76 5.62 -1.13
CA PRO A 69 -3.51 4.69 -2.22
C PRO A 69 -2.01 4.40 -2.32
N ALA A 70 -1.66 3.14 -2.60
CA ALA A 70 -0.28 2.68 -2.73
C ALA A 70 0.54 3.51 -3.75
N SER A 71 -0.12 4.10 -4.76
CA SER A 71 0.50 5.01 -5.73
C SER A 71 1.06 6.32 -5.12
N SER A 72 0.73 6.61 -3.86
CA SER A 72 1.29 7.74 -3.11
C SER A 72 2.47 7.34 -2.19
N PHE A 73 2.77 6.05 -2.08
CA PHE A 73 3.93 5.54 -1.35
C PHE A 73 5.11 5.40 -2.31
N ILE A 74 6.03 6.37 -2.30
CA ILE A 74 7.31 6.25 -3.00
C ILE A 74 8.26 5.45 -2.08
N ARG A 75 8.63 4.23 -2.48
CA ARG A 75 9.69 3.49 -1.79
C ARG A 75 11.05 4.06 -2.19
N HIS A 76 11.83 4.46 -1.21
CA HIS A 76 13.22 4.85 -1.43
C HIS A 76 14.10 3.60 -1.26
N PRO A 77 14.97 3.25 -2.23
CA PRO A 77 15.70 1.97 -2.24
C PRO A 77 16.60 1.76 -1.01
N ASP A 78 17.05 2.85 -0.37
CA ASP A 78 17.99 2.79 0.75
C ASP A 78 17.35 2.98 2.15
N CYS A 79 16.05 3.32 2.22
CA CYS A 79 15.42 3.80 3.45
C CYS A 79 13.95 3.32 3.62
N GLY A 80 13.65 2.03 3.41
CA GLY A 80 12.30 1.50 3.68
C GLY A 80 11.15 2.33 3.08
N VAL A 81 9.99 2.32 3.76
CA VAL A 81 8.81 3.10 3.35
C VAL A 81 8.94 4.52 3.90
N SER A 82 9.35 5.48 3.06
CA SER A 82 9.39 6.90 3.43
C SER A 82 8.14 7.63 2.97
N PHE A 83 7.58 8.46 3.86
CA PHE A 83 6.40 9.26 3.58
C PHE A 83 6.79 10.54 2.85
N CYS A 84 6.91 10.50 1.53
CA CYS A 84 7.05 11.73 0.76
C CYS A 84 5.68 12.41 0.64
N GLN A 85 5.45 13.46 1.43
CA GLN A 85 4.41 14.44 1.14
C GLN A 85 4.64 14.95 -0.28
N THR A 86 3.82 14.52 -1.24
CA THR A 86 3.77 15.15 -2.55
C THR A 86 3.18 16.54 -2.34
N TYR A 87 4.03 17.53 -2.10
CA TYR A 87 3.70 18.94 -2.22
C TYR A 87 3.35 19.18 -3.69
N ARG A 88 2.05 19.17 -4.00
CA ARG A 88 1.54 19.70 -5.27
C ARG A 88 1.37 21.20 -5.07
N SER A 89 2.40 21.96 -5.37
CA SER A 89 2.27 23.39 -5.62
C SER A 89 1.69 23.58 -7.03
N ASN A 90 0.71 24.49 -7.12
CA ASN A 90 -0.16 24.87 -8.24
C ASN A 90 -1.32 23.92 -8.59
#